data_AF-A0A944E651-F1
#
_entry.id   AF-A0A944E651-F1
#
_cell.length_a   1.000
_cell.length_b   1.000
_cell.length_c   1.000
_cell.angle_alpha   90.00
_cell.angle_beta   90.00
_cell.angle_gamma   90.00
#
_symmetry.space_group_name_H-M   'P 1'
#
loop_
_entity.id
_entity.type
_entity.pdbx_description
1 polymer ?
#
loop_
_entity_poly.entity_id
_entity_poly.type
_entity_poly.pdbx_seq_one_letter_code
_entity_poly.pdbx_strand_id
1 'polypeptide(L)'
;MTLHVWIMALGDKTKPDTPAYAEDTHPRRARACVEVDDFADLFPIFNAWRQHFAEEITAYAMPVLLAAEGQPAPGWEEEWAETGPPIRLDTMPGGFLQIRPDGDVPARGRPPFGRPRAAPAADPLALGTQC
;
A
#
# COMPACT_ATOMS: atom_id res chain seq x y z
N MET A 1 -2.16 -20.31 22.51
CA MET A 1 -2.15 -20.32 21.03
C MET A 1 -2.40 -18.90 20.61
N THR A 2 -1.49 -18.32 19.83
CA THR A 2 -1.71 -17.02 19.21
C THR A 2 -2.52 -17.26 17.96
N LEU A 3 -3.74 -16.72 17.90
CA LEU A 3 -4.58 -16.80 16.72
C LEU A 3 -4.24 -15.61 15.81
N HIS A 4 -4.12 -15.90 14.52
CA HIS A 4 -3.89 -14.89 13.50
C HIS A 4 -5.06 -14.95 12.52
N VAL A 5 -5.41 -13.80 11.98
CA VAL A 5 -6.28 -13.64 10.80
C VAL A 5 -5.47 -13.01 9.69
N TRP A 6 -6.00 -13.04 8.49
CA TRP A 6 -5.50 -12.33 7.33
C TRP A 6 -6.44 -11.21 6.96
N ILE A 7 -5.87 -10.01 6.83
CA ILE A 7 -6.58 -8.87 6.28
C ILE A 7 -6.10 -8.65 4.87
N MET A 8 -7.03 -8.52 3.93
CA MET A 8 -6.74 -8.16 2.55
C MET A 8 -7.51 -6.91 2.14
N ALA A 9 -6.83 -5.97 1.51
CA ALA A 9 -7.38 -4.71 1.03
C ALA A 9 -7.17 -4.59 -0.49
N LEU A 10 -8.22 -4.20 -1.20
CA LEU A 10 -8.14 -3.90 -2.64
C LEU A 10 -7.34 -2.61 -2.84
N GLY A 11 -6.27 -2.69 -3.63
CA GLY A 11 -5.44 -1.54 -3.98
C GLY A 11 -6.15 -0.59 -4.94
N ASP A 12 -5.78 0.69 -4.87
CA ASP A 12 -6.26 1.72 -5.80
C ASP A 12 -5.50 1.64 -7.12
N LYS A 13 -5.76 0.59 -7.91
CA LYS A 13 -5.25 0.51 -9.28
C LYS A 13 -5.94 1.59 -10.11
N THR A 14 -5.36 2.79 -10.13
CA THR A 14 -5.97 3.93 -10.83
C THR A 14 -5.60 3.96 -12.31
N LYS A 15 -4.37 3.58 -12.72
CA LYS A 15 -3.91 3.50 -14.13
C LYS A 15 -2.69 2.56 -14.27
N PRO A 16 -2.47 1.93 -15.44
CA PRO A 16 -1.27 1.13 -15.70
C PRO A 16 0.05 1.92 -15.58
N ASP A 17 0.00 3.24 -15.72
CA ASP A 17 1.16 4.14 -15.55
C ASP A 17 1.34 4.64 -14.11
N THR A 18 0.44 4.27 -13.19
CA THR A 18 0.59 4.59 -11.77
C THR A 18 1.71 3.72 -11.21
N PRO A 19 2.76 4.30 -10.62
CA PRO A 19 3.86 3.51 -10.09
C PRO A 19 3.39 2.67 -8.90
N ALA A 20 3.87 1.43 -8.81
CA ALA A 20 3.46 0.41 -7.85
C ALA A 20 3.47 0.84 -6.36
N TYR A 21 4.27 1.86 -6.00
CA TYR A 21 4.32 2.41 -4.64
C TYR A 21 3.12 3.31 -4.27
N ALA A 22 2.30 3.72 -5.25
CA ALA A 22 1.13 4.56 -5.08
C ALA A 22 -0.19 3.76 -5.08
N GLU A 23 -0.08 2.43 -5.10
CA GLU A 23 -1.21 1.49 -5.25
C GLU A 23 -1.67 0.88 -3.91
N ASP A 24 -0.85 0.96 -2.84
CA ASP A 24 -1.23 0.47 -1.51
C ASP A 24 -2.31 1.36 -0.91
N THR A 25 -3.45 0.74 -0.64
CA THR A 25 -4.58 1.40 0.01
C THR A 25 -4.76 0.82 1.39
N HIS A 26 -4.54 1.68 2.38
CA HIS A 26 -4.83 1.37 3.77
C HIS A 26 -6.24 0.77 3.91
N PRO A 27 -6.44 -0.33 4.67
CA PRO A 27 -7.71 -1.06 4.73
C PRO A 27 -8.95 -0.20 5.00
N ARG A 28 -8.84 0.79 5.89
CA ARG A 28 -9.93 1.77 6.17
C ARG A 28 -10.37 2.64 4.99
N ARG A 29 -9.52 2.79 3.97
CA ARG A 29 -9.78 3.62 2.79
C ARG A 29 -9.97 2.78 1.54
N ALA A 30 -9.72 1.47 1.62
CA ALA A 30 -9.83 0.55 0.51
C ALA A 30 -11.28 0.45 0.05
N ARG A 31 -11.46 0.37 -1.27
CA ARG A 31 -12.80 0.16 -1.86
C ARG A 31 -13.41 -1.18 -1.46
N ALA A 32 -12.57 -2.14 -1.12
CA ALA A 32 -12.96 -3.41 -0.53
C ALA A 32 -11.88 -3.86 0.46
N CYS A 33 -12.31 -4.45 1.57
CA CYS A 33 -11.46 -5.03 2.60
C CYS A 33 -12.14 -6.30 3.12
N VAL A 34 -11.35 -7.31 3.48
CA VAL A 34 -11.86 -8.55 4.09
C VAL A 34 -10.90 -9.06 5.16
N GLU A 35 -11.46 -9.73 6.14
CA GLU A 35 -10.77 -10.49 7.19
C GLU A 35 -11.14 -11.97 7.04
N VAL A 36 -10.14 -12.85 7.07
CA VAL A 36 -10.31 -14.31 6.99
C VAL A 36 -9.36 -15.03 7.94
N ASP A 37 -9.66 -16.28 8.29
CA ASP A 37 -8.84 -17.06 9.22
C ASP A 37 -7.57 -17.61 8.56
N ASP A 38 -7.64 -18.06 7.31
CA ASP A 38 -6.51 -18.64 6.57
C ASP A 38 -6.14 -17.81 5.33
N PHE A 39 -4.85 -17.75 5.00
CA PHE A 39 -4.37 -17.13 3.77
C PHE A 39 -5.03 -17.72 2.52
N ALA A 40 -5.31 -19.03 2.51
CA ALA A 40 -5.96 -19.70 1.39
C ALA A 40 -7.37 -19.17 1.10
N ASP A 41 -8.06 -18.64 2.12
CA ASP A 41 -9.41 -18.11 1.98
C ASP A 41 -9.44 -16.76 1.24
N LEU A 42 -8.29 -16.10 1.09
CA LEU A 42 -8.18 -14.87 0.30
C LEU A 42 -8.43 -15.10 -1.19
N PHE A 43 -8.05 -16.27 -1.73
CA PHE A 43 -8.13 -16.55 -3.16
C PHE A 43 -9.56 -16.55 -3.73
N PRO A 44 -10.55 -17.23 -3.14
CA PRO A 44 -11.92 -17.16 -3.63
C PRO A 44 -12.50 -15.73 -3.55
N ILE A 45 -12.16 -14.96 -2.51
CA ILE A 45 -12.61 -13.56 -2.36
C ILE A 45 -11.96 -12.68 -3.42
N PHE A 46 -10.64 -12.82 -3.64
CA PHE A 46 -9.90 -12.09 -4.65
C PHE A 46 -10.46 -12.36 -6.06
N ASN A 47 -10.79 -13.62 -6.36
CA ASN A 47 -11.46 -13.98 -7.61
C ASN A 47 -12.86 -13.36 -7.75
N ALA A 48 -13.63 -13.27 -6.66
CA ALA A 48 -14.92 -12.59 -6.66
C ALA A 48 -14.76 -11.08 -6.90
N TRP A 49 -13.77 -10.45 -6.27
CA TRP A 49 -13.42 -9.04 -6.49
C TRP A 49 -13.07 -8.75 -7.94
N ARG A 50 -12.36 -9.67 -8.62
CA ARG A 50 -12.07 -9.54 -10.05
C ARG A 50 -13.34 -9.44 -10.91
N GLN A 51 -14.37 -10.20 -10.57
CA GLN A 51 -15.63 -10.18 -11.32
C GLN A 51 -16.46 -8.92 -11.04
N HIS A 52 -16.27 -8.29 -9.88
CA HIS A 52 -17.06 -7.14 -9.44
C HIS A 52 -16.40 -5.78 -9.70
N PHE A 53 -15.06 -5.70 -9.63
CA PHE A 53 -14.34 -4.43 -9.73
C PHE A 53 -13.64 -4.25 -11.08
N ALA A 54 -12.85 -5.23 -11.53
CA ALA A 54 -12.15 -5.22 -12.80
C ALA A 54 -11.51 -6.60 -13.10
N GLU A 55 -11.36 -6.95 -14.37
CA GLU A 55 -10.64 -8.17 -14.77
C GLU A 55 -9.19 -8.18 -14.27
N GLU A 56 -8.56 -7.01 -14.16
CA GLU A 56 -7.25 -6.87 -13.58
C GLU A 56 -7.28 -6.02 -12.30
N ILE A 57 -7.01 -6.65 -11.16
CA ILE A 57 -6.93 -6.03 -9.84
C ILE A 57 -5.62 -6.36 -9.13
N THR A 58 -5.26 -5.48 -8.19
CA THR A 58 -4.20 -5.69 -7.23
C THR A 58 -4.81 -5.60 -5.84
N ALA A 59 -4.44 -6.52 -4.96
CA ALA A 59 -4.77 -6.45 -3.54
C ALA A 59 -3.51 -6.68 -2.72
N TYR A 60 -3.60 -6.25 -1.47
CA TYR A 60 -2.53 -6.36 -0.50
C TYR A 60 -3.03 -7.10 0.71
N ALA A 61 -2.18 -7.91 1.34
CA ALA A 61 -2.56 -8.74 2.47
C ALA A 61 -1.50 -8.75 3.57
N MET A 62 -1.97 -8.79 4.83
CA MET A 62 -1.15 -8.83 6.03
C MET A 62 -1.74 -9.83 7.05
N PRO A 63 -0.91 -10.67 7.69
CA PRO A 63 -1.36 -11.44 8.84
C PRO A 63 -1.46 -10.52 10.06
N VAL A 64 -2.57 -10.59 10.77
CA VAL A 64 -2.85 -9.77 11.94
C VAL A 64 -3.14 -10.66 13.15
N LEU A 65 -2.53 -10.32 14.27
CA LEU A 65 -2.77 -10.98 15.55
C LEU A 65 -4.20 -10.72 16.01
N LEU A 66 -4.87 -11.72 16.59
CA LEU A 66 -6.12 -11.51 17.31
C LEU A 66 -5.87 -11.20 18.79
N ALA A 67 -6.62 -10.23 19.31
CA ALA A 67 -6.80 -10.02 20.74
C ALA A 67 -7.68 -11.13 21.36
N ALA A 68 -7.75 -11.18 22.69
CA ALA A 68 -8.53 -12.20 23.41
C ALA A 68 -10.03 -12.16 23.05
N GLU A 69 -10.52 -11.00 22.63
CA GLU A 69 -11.89 -10.73 22.22
C GLU A 69 -12.19 -11.19 20.78
N GLY A 70 -11.22 -11.79 20.08
CA GLY A 70 -11.38 -12.27 18.70
C GLY A 70 -11.49 -11.12 17.69
N GLN A 71 -10.86 -9.99 17.98
CA GLN A 71 -10.74 -8.85 17.07
C GLN A 71 -9.26 -8.63 16.73
N PRO A 72 -8.95 -8.04 15.57
CA PRO A 72 -7.60 -7.60 15.24
C PRO A 72 -6.96 -6.80 16.40
N ALA A 73 -5.76 -7.21 16.80
CA ALA A 73 -5.06 -6.64 17.94
C ALA A 73 -4.72 -5.16 17.69
N PRO A 74 -4.86 -4.27 18.69
CA PRO A 74 -4.53 -2.86 18.53
C PRO A 74 -3.11 -2.65 17.96
N GLY A 75 -2.94 -1.67 17.06
CA GLY A 75 -1.65 -1.37 16.44
C GLY A 75 -1.46 -1.97 15.04
N TRP A 76 -2.32 -2.90 14.61
CA TRP A 76 -2.17 -3.55 13.30
C TRP A 76 -2.34 -2.60 12.12
N GLU A 77 -3.17 -1.56 12.28
CA GLU A 77 -3.38 -0.55 11.24
C GLU A 77 -2.17 0.37 11.10
N GLU A 78 -1.58 0.75 12.23
CA GLU A 78 -0.33 1.49 12.27
C GLU A 78 0.81 0.67 11.64
N GLU A 79 0.88 -0.63 11.93
CA GLU A 79 1.84 -1.54 11.30
C GLU A 79 1.67 -1.59 9.78
N TRP A 80 0.42 -1.68 9.28
CA TRP A 80 0.11 -1.57 7.86
C TRP A 80 0.60 -0.25 7.28
N ALA A 81 0.30 0.87 7.93
CA ALA A 81 0.67 2.20 7.43
C ALA A 81 2.19 2.44 7.41
N GLU A 82 2.93 1.90 8.39
CA GLU A 82 4.35 2.14 8.56
C GLU A 82 5.24 1.20 7.75
N THR A 83 4.88 -0.09 7.75
CA THR A 83 5.67 -1.17 7.14
C THR A 83 5.19 -1.48 5.73
N GLY A 84 3.89 -1.30 5.48
CA GLY A 84 3.24 -1.84 4.29
C GLY A 84 2.81 -3.30 4.50
N PRO A 85 1.80 -3.75 3.75
CA PRO A 85 1.29 -5.11 3.80
C PRO A 85 2.27 -6.10 3.17
N PRO A 86 2.72 -7.17 3.85
CA PRO A 86 3.83 -8.02 3.40
C PRO A 86 3.56 -8.79 2.10
N ILE A 87 2.31 -8.90 1.63
CA ILE A 87 1.95 -9.67 0.45
C ILE A 87 1.18 -8.79 -0.53
N ARG A 88 1.64 -8.80 -1.79
CA ARG A 88 0.93 -8.25 -2.95
C ARG A 88 0.38 -9.39 -3.81
N LEU A 89 -0.89 -9.27 -4.19
CA LEU A 89 -1.64 -10.18 -5.03
C LEU A 89 -2.05 -9.45 -6.31
N ASP A 90 -1.57 -9.91 -7.47
CA ASP A 90 -1.90 -9.33 -8.76
C ASP A 90 -2.59 -10.38 -9.64
N THR A 91 -3.74 -10.03 -10.22
CA THR A 91 -4.27 -10.79 -11.36
C THR A 91 -3.43 -10.50 -12.60
N MET A 92 -3.07 -11.56 -13.32
CA MET A 92 -2.35 -11.49 -14.59
C MET A 92 -3.28 -11.85 -15.76
N PRO A 93 -2.96 -11.39 -16.99
CA PRO A 93 -3.65 -11.83 -18.19
C PRO A 93 -3.72 -13.36 -18.28
N GLY A 94 -4.85 -13.89 -18.74
CA GLY A 94 -5.11 -15.34 -18.79
C GLY A 94 -5.59 -15.94 -17.47
N GLY A 95 -5.90 -15.10 -16.47
CA GLY A 95 -6.54 -15.52 -15.22
C GLY A 95 -5.59 -16.08 -14.16
N PHE A 96 -4.28 -15.97 -14.39
CA PHE A 96 -3.26 -16.35 -13.41
C PHE A 96 -3.19 -15.35 -12.26
N LEU A 97 -2.73 -15.83 -11.11
CA LEU A 97 -2.48 -15.03 -9.92
C LEU A 97 -0.98 -14.97 -9.64
N GLN A 98 -0.43 -13.78 -9.51
CA GLN A 98 0.93 -13.56 -9.04
C GLN A 98 0.91 -13.14 -7.57
N ILE A 99 1.72 -13.82 -6.75
CA ILE A 99 1.89 -13.53 -5.32
C ILE A 99 3.34 -13.06 -5.13
N ARG A 100 3.55 -11.89 -4.51
CA ARG A 100 4.87 -11.34 -4.24
C ARG A 100 4.99 -10.81 -2.81
N PRO A 101 6.17 -10.90 -2.18
CA PRO A 101 6.46 -10.09 -1.01
C PRO A 101 6.38 -8.61 -1.36
N ASP A 102 5.74 -7.81 -0.53
CA ASP A 102 5.74 -6.35 -0.66
C ASP A 102 7.11 -5.82 -0.23
N GLY A 103 7.95 -5.56 -1.22
CA GLY A 103 9.37 -5.26 -1.02
C GLY A 103 10.26 -5.67 -2.19
N ASP A 104 9.79 -6.60 -3.04
CA ASP A 104 10.36 -6.84 -4.37
C ASP A 104 9.93 -5.76 -5.40
N VAL A 105 9.09 -4.81 -4.96
CA VAL A 105 8.95 -3.50 -5.59
C VAL A 105 10.03 -2.61 -4.98
N PRO A 106 10.92 -1.96 -5.77
CA PRO A 106 12.04 -1.19 -5.23
C PRO A 106 11.56 -0.18 -4.18
N ALA A 107 11.97 -0.40 -2.93
CA ALA A 107 11.51 0.36 -1.78
C ALA A 107 11.86 1.86 -1.91
N ARG A 108 10.82 2.69 -1.70
CA ARG A 108 10.87 4.09 -1.28
C ARG A 108 11.66 5.07 -2.16
N GLY A 109 11.12 5.34 -3.34
CA GLY A 109 11.21 6.66 -3.95
C GLY A 109 10.31 7.64 -3.20
N ARG A 110 10.81 8.22 -2.10
CA ARG A 110 10.31 9.54 -1.66
C ARG A 110 10.39 10.46 -2.88
N PRO A 111 9.32 11.11 -3.36
CA PRO A 111 9.49 12.14 -4.38
C PRO A 111 10.47 13.18 -3.81
N PRO A 112 11.54 13.57 -4.53
CA PRO A 112 12.62 14.42 -4.01
C PRO A 112 12.17 15.86 -3.71
N PHE A 113 10.89 16.19 -3.88
CA PHE A 113 10.34 17.49 -3.56
C PHE A 113 10.18 17.67 -2.04
N GLY A 114 11.30 17.79 -1.33
CA GLY A 114 11.39 18.94 -0.45
C GLY A 114 11.23 20.16 -1.37
N ARG A 115 10.23 21.02 -1.12
CA ARG A 115 10.21 22.33 -1.80
C ARG A 115 11.62 22.92 -1.69
N PRO A 116 12.25 23.37 -2.79
CA PRO A 116 13.40 24.25 -2.65
C PRO A 116 12.91 25.41 -1.78
N ARG A 117 13.46 25.55 -0.58
CA ARG A 117 13.38 26.82 0.13
C ARG A 117 14.05 27.80 -0.82
N ALA A 118 13.25 28.66 -1.45
CA ALA A 118 13.76 29.71 -2.30
C ALA A 118 14.88 30.41 -1.54
N ALA A 119 16.09 30.36 -2.08
CA ALA A 119 17.15 31.23 -1.61
C ALA A 119 16.61 32.67 -1.74
N PRO A 120 16.79 33.54 -0.75
CA PRO A 120 16.47 34.94 -0.95
C PRO A 120 17.23 35.42 -2.18
N ALA A 121 16.52 36.04 -3.13
CA ALA A 121 17.12 36.59 -4.33
C ALA A 121 18.29 37.49 -3.92
N ALA A 122 19.51 37.13 -4.33
CA ALA A 122 20.63 38.03 -4.25
C ALA A 122 20.37 39.13 -5.28
N ASP A 123 20.12 40.33 -4.78
CA ASP A 123 19.90 41.53 -5.56
C ASP A 123 21.20 41.85 -6.34
N PRO A 124 21.20 41.84 -7.70
CA PRO A 124 22.43 41.99 -8.47
C PRO A 124 22.78 43.46 -8.70
N LEU A 125 22.68 44.32 -7.68
CA LEU A 125 23.11 45.72 -7.75
C LEU A 125 23.46 46.27 -6.34
N ALA A 126 24.63 45.89 -5.82
CA ALA A 126 25.29 46.66 -4.76
C ALA A 126 26.81 46.47 -4.83
N LEU A 127 27.42 47.15 -5.83
CA LEU A 127 28.82 47.55 -5.77
C LEU A 127 29.01 48.58 -4.65
N GLY A 128 30.10 48.45 -3.88
CA GLY A 128 30.86 49.62 -3.40
C GLY A 128 30.65 50.06 -1.94
N THR A 129 31.77 49.95 -1.20
CA THR A 129 32.41 51.02 -0.40
C THR A 129 31.70 51.61 0.84
N GLN A 130 32.37 51.42 1.99
CA GLN A 130 32.50 52.27 3.20
C GLN A 130 31.26 52.96 3.79
N CYS A 131 30.90 52.60 5.03
CA CYS A 131 31.36 53.19 6.30
C CYS A 131 30.93 52.27 7.46
#